data_AF-A0A6G3WI90-F1
#
_entry.id   AF-A0A6G3WI90-F1
#
_cell.length_a   1.000
_cell.length_b   1.000
_cell.length_c   1.000
_cell.angle_alpha   90.00
_cell.angle_beta   90.00
_cell.angle_gamma   90.00
#
_symmetry.space_group_name_H-M   'P 1'
#
loop_
_entity.id
_entity.type
_entity.pdbx_description
1 polymer ?
#
loop_
_entity_poly.entity_id
_entity_poly.type
_entity_poly.pdbx_seq_one_letter_code
_entity_poly.pdbx_strand_id
1 'polypeptide(L)' 'MSLDHRLTAEHEELRRTVEAFAHDVVAPKIGDFYERHEFPYEIVREMGRMGLFGLPFPEEYGGMGGD' A
#
# COMPACT_ATOMS: atom_id res chain seq x y z
N MET A 1 -21.84 2.77 24.80
CA MET A 1 -21.58 2.29 23.43
C MET A 1 -20.24 1.59 23.45
N SER A 2 -20.19 0.31 23.08
CA SER A 2 -18.92 -0.38 22.83
C SER A 2 -18.46 0.00 21.44
N LEU A 3 -17.25 0.53 21.29
CA LEU A 3 -16.60 0.67 19.99
C LEU A 3 -16.09 -0.72 19.57
N ASP A 4 -16.45 -1.18 18.37
CA ASP A 4 -15.79 -2.34 17.75
C ASP A 4 -14.47 -1.83 17.16
N HIS A 5 -13.35 -2.47 17.52
CA HIS A 5 -12.00 -2.07 17.11
C HIS A 5 -11.47 -2.92 15.94
N ARG A 6 -12.30 -3.80 15.39
CA ARG A 6 -11.92 -4.64 14.24
C ARG A 6 -12.03 -3.85 12.94
N LEU A 7 -11.15 -4.18 12.00
CA LEU A 7 -11.24 -3.68 10.63
C LEU A 7 -12.49 -4.22 9.94
N THR A 8 -13.02 -3.45 8.99
CA THR A 8 -14.01 -3.95 8.03
C THR A 8 -13.37 -5.07 7.19
N ALA A 9 -14.19 -5.88 6.51
CA ALA A 9 -13.66 -6.93 5.63
C ALA A 9 -12.80 -6.34 4.50
N GLU A 10 -13.20 -5.19 3.96
CA GLU A 10 -12.47 -4.45 2.93
C GLU A 10 -11.13 -3.92 3.43
N HIS A 11 -11.09 -3.28 4.60
CA HIS A 11 -9.83 -2.81 5.19
C HIS A 11 -8.90 -3.97 5.52
N GLU A 12 -9.44 -5.10 5.97
CA GLU A 12 -8.66 -6.31 6.25
C GLU A 12 -8.07 -6.93 4.97
N GLU A 13 -8.80 -6.91 3.85
CA GLU A 13 -8.30 -7.35 2.55
C GLU A 13 -7.21 -6.44 2.00
N LEU A 14 -7.41 -5.12 2.10
CA LEU A 14 -6.41 -4.12 1.74
C LEU A 14 -5.14 -4.31 2.58
N ARG A 15 -5.28 -4.46 3.91
CA ARG A 15 -4.16 -4.71 4.84
C ARG A 15 -3.35 -5.93 4.40
N ARG A 16 -4.01 -7.06 4.14
CA ARG A 16 -3.32 -8.30 3.72
C ARG A 16 -2.58 -8.13 2.40
N THR A 17 -3.18 -7.43 1.44
CA THR A 17 -2.58 -7.18 0.14
C THR A 17 -1.33 -6.31 0.26
N VAL A 18 -1.39 -5.24 1.06
CA VAL A 18 -0.25 -4.34 1.31
C VAL A 18 0.83 -5.05 2.13
N GLU A 19 0.45 -5.84 3.13
CA GLU A 19 1.37 -6.64 3.95
C GLU A 19 2.17 -7.64 3.09
N ALA A 20 1.49 -8.38 2.20
CA ALA A 20 2.16 -9.30 1.29
C ALA A 20 3.16 -8.57 0.37
N PHE A 21 2.76 -7.43 -0.22
CA PHE A 21 3.68 -6.64 -1.04
C PHE A 21 4.90 -6.13 -0.26
N ALA A 22 4.68 -5.66 0.98
CA ALA A 22 5.76 -5.21 1.84
C ALA A 22 6.76 -6.34 2.14
N HIS A 23 6.27 -7.55 2.44
CA HIS A 23 7.11 -8.71 2.72
C HIS A 23 7.82 -9.26 1.48
N ASP A 24 7.09 -9.46 0.39
CA ASP A 24 7.59 -10.21 -0.76
C ASP A 24 8.38 -9.31 -1.74
N VAL A 25 8.10 -8.01 -1.77
CA VAL A 25 8.72 -7.07 -2.72
C VAL A 25 9.61 -6.05 -2.04
N VAL A 26 9.15 -5.39 -0.97
CA VAL A 26 9.88 -4.27 -0.36
C VAL A 26 11.02 -4.74 0.52
N ALA A 27 10.72 -5.59 1.51
CA ALA A 27 11.68 -6.06 2.51
C ALA A 27 12.98 -6.66 1.92
N PRO A 28 12.96 -7.52 0.88
CA PRO A 28 14.20 -8.08 0.33
C PRO A 28 15.05 -7.08 -0.46
N LYS A 29 14.50 -5.92 -0.86
CA LYS A 29 15.18 -4.97 -1.77
C LYS A 29 15.61 -3.68 -1.07
N ILE A 30 14.87 -3.23 -0.06
CA ILE A 30 15.03 -1.88 0.49
C ILE A 30 16.41 -1.64 1.14
N GLY A 31 17.04 -2.68 1.68
CA GLY A 31 18.39 -2.59 2.26
C GLY A 31 19.45 -2.16 1.25
N ASP A 32 19.44 -2.76 0.05
CA ASP A 32 20.37 -2.41 -1.03
C ASP A 32 20.17 -0.97 -1.52
N PHE A 33 18.91 -0.54 -1.71
CA PHE A 33 18.60 0.86 -2.04
C PHE A 33 19.12 1.83 -0.97
N TYR A 34 19.00 1.47 0.32
CA TYR A 34 19.50 2.27 1.42
C TYR A 34 21.03 2.41 1.38
N GLU A 35 21.75 1.29 1.21
CA GLU A 35 23.23 1.29 1.14
C GLU A 35 23.75 2.15 -0.02
N ARG A 36 23.07 2.11 -1.17
CA ARG A 36 23.42 2.94 -2.34
C ARG A 36 22.93 4.38 -2.27
N HIS A 37 22.16 4.74 -1.25
CA HIS A 37 21.50 6.05 -1.13
C HIS A 37 20.61 6.38 -2.35
N GLU A 38 19.93 5.38 -2.88
CA GLU A 38 19.10 5.50 -4.08
C GLU A 38 17.61 5.42 -3.75
N PHE A 39 16.81 6.17 -4.50
CA PHE A 39 15.35 6.13 -4.37
C PHE A 39 14.76 4.94 -5.14
N PRO A 40 13.91 4.11 -4.52
CA PRO A 40 13.42 2.87 -5.12
C PRO A 40 12.24 3.10 -6.08
N TYR A 41 12.49 3.77 -7.21
CA TYR A 41 11.46 4.13 -8.19
C TYR A 41 10.64 2.93 -8.70
N GLU A 42 11.24 1.75 -8.81
CA GLU A 42 10.52 0.55 -9.24
C GLU A 42 9.48 0.11 -8.22
N ILE A 43 9.84 0.08 -6.93
CA ILE A 43 8.92 -0.26 -5.83
C ILE A 43 7.78 0.75 -5.80
N VAL A 44 8.10 2.05 -5.85
CA VAL A 44 7.11 3.13 -5.83
C VAL A 44 6.18 3.05 -7.05
N ARG A 45 6.69 2.67 -8.22
CA ARG A 45 5.86 2.47 -9.41
C ARG A 45 4.88 1.32 -9.22
N GLU A 46 5.30 0.20 -8.63
CA GLU A 46 4.37 -0.90 -8.32
C GLU A 46 3.30 -0.47 -7.30
N MET A 47 3.68 0.27 -6.25
CA MET A 47 2.71 0.84 -5.29
C MET A 47 1.66 1.71 -6.00
N GLY A 48 2.08 2.48 -7.01
CA GLY A 48 1.17 3.28 -7.84
C GLY A 48 0.21 2.40 -8.66
N ARG A 49 0.68 1.30 -9.25
CA ARG A 49 -0.19 0.35 -9.97
C ARG A 49 -1.16 -0.39 -9.07
N MET A 50 -0.79 -0.59 -7.81
CA MET A 50 -1.69 -1.12 -6.76
C MET A 50 -2.74 -0.10 -6.30
N GLY A 51 -2.71 1.15 -6.79
CA GLY A 51 -3.67 2.19 -6.41
C GLY A 51 -3.43 2.82 -5.04
N LEU A 52 -2.31 2.52 -4.37
CA LEU A 52 -2.08 2.92 -2.98
C LEU A 52 -1.98 4.45 -2.79
N PHE A 53 -1.59 5.19 -3.82
CA PHE A 53 -1.57 6.66 -3.80
C PHE A 53 -2.92 7.30 -4.13
N GLY A 54 -3.88 6.50 -4.60
CA GLY A 54 -5.23 6.91 -4.97
C GLY A 54 -6.28 6.67 -3.89
N LEU A 55 -5.90 6.09 -2.74
CA LEU A 55 -6.84 5.61 -1.71
C LEU A 55 -7.93 6.63 -1.32
N PRO A 56 -7.62 7.87 -0.95
CA PRO A 56 -8.64 8.82 -0.48
C PRO A 56 -9.41 9.52 -1.63
N PHE A 57 -9.05 9.27 -2.89
CA PHE A 57 -9.61 9.99 -4.02
C PHE A 57 -10.78 9.22 -4.65
N PRO A 58 -11.86 9.88 -5.08
CA PRO A 58 -12.96 9.22 -5.77
C PRO A 58 -12.54 8.51 -7.07
N GLU A 59 -13.23 7.42 -7.41
CA GLU A 59 -12.99 6.66 -8.65
C GLU A 59 -13.19 7.50 -9.91
N GLU A 60 -14.09 8.50 -9.90
CA GLU A 60 -14.32 9.39 -11.05
C GLU A 60 -13.06 10.21 -11.44
N TYR A 61 -12.10 10.36 -10.52
CA TYR A 61 -10.81 11.00 -10.77
C TYR A 61 -9.65 10.00 -10.88
N GLY A 62 -9.95 8.69 -10.92
CA GLY A 62 -8.95 7.62 -10.96
C GLY A 62 -8.37 7.23 -9.60
N GLY A 63 -9.06 7.56 -8.50
CA GLY A 63 -8.74 7.06 -7.16
C GLY A 63 -9.45 5.76 -6.81
N MET A 64 -9.36 5.33 -5.54
CA MET A 64 -9.94 4.06 -5.06
C MET A 64 -11.16 4.26 -4.14
N GLY A 65 -11.55 5.51 -3.83
CA GLY A 65 -12.76 5.82 -3.07
C GLY A 65 -12.80 5.31 -1.64
N GLY A 66 -11.64 5.13 -0.99
CA GLY A 66 -11.54 4.61 0.38
C GLY A 66 -12.06 5.58 1.45
N ASP A 67 -12.53 5.02 2.55
CA ASP A 67 -13.13 5.71 3.71
C ASP A 67 -12.23 5.80 4.95
#